data_AF-A0A9P1DEV6-F1
#
_entry.id   AF-A0A9P1DEV6-F1
#
_cell.length_a   1.000
_cell.length_b   1.000
_cell.length_c   1.000
_cell.angle_alpha   90.00
_cell.angle_beta   90.00
_cell.angle_gamma   90.00
#
_symmetry.space_group_name_H-M   'P 1'
#
loop_
_entity.id
_entity.type
_entity.pdbx_description
1 polymer ?
#
loop_
_entity_poly.entity_id
_entity_poly.type
_entity_poly.pdbx_seq_one_letter_code
_entity_poly.pdbx_strand_id
1 'polypeptide(L)'
;MAALVLPLGFLGRSSGDSPGFGVVYLIVFGSFHVQAPGVVPLCGRKGVTPVAHLLAQAKKDYPGLKKVLYFPTWLWLNDSDAALQLTTASGILGGLLAIYGGFVGWLGLLLSHAALQSLAVTGEFWFVWDYMVFEAGALVLLLPSSLPLSAGLGASHLPVPCVALAWQVLAIRLMLGFAKTKFGESDVSKDNLFLQGFFIWQLLPNHLSWHLHHAPLWLLRASYGFMLYVEVILPFCAFFTGPPRFVGAWGLIVLMLGIFLTGNWGQFNLGYIVVCLGLLDLHISYASFFSHSWLLPPVMLVYLFISLICCVFDTWTNTAWMWFTWEIIPMFQLHNLLGLIRFLAPFRLINAYGVFPPEALPQVRSTVVFQGSDDGSLGSPKAVGGHPSVSSPMGMGGVYHQTLGRYVNLQTLEFFSGA
;
A
#
# COMPACT_ATOMS: atom_id res chain seq x y z
N MET A 1 -13.06 16.55 10.72
CA MET A 1 -13.93 15.66 9.89
C MET A 1 -14.90 16.46 8.99
N ALA A 2 -14.52 17.67 8.53
CA ALA A 2 -15.35 18.52 7.66
C ALA A 2 -14.49 19.30 6.62
N ALA A 3 -13.42 18.68 6.11
CA ALA A 3 -12.51 19.29 5.13
C ALA A 3 -12.35 18.47 3.84
N LEU A 4 -13.21 17.48 3.60
CA LEU A 4 -13.06 16.50 2.50
C LEU A 4 -14.29 16.43 1.59
N VAL A 5 -15.01 17.54 1.45
CA VAL A 5 -16.02 17.68 0.41
C VAL A 5 -15.55 18.79 -0.53
N LEU A 6 -14.59 18.43 -1.39
CA LEU A 6 -14.31 19.21 -2.59
C LEU A 6 -15.57 19.13 -3.49
N PRO A 7 -16.15 20.26 -3.92
CA PRO A 7 -17.45 20.28 -4.60
C PRO A 7 -17.39 19.56 -5.96
N LEU A 8 -18.15 18.48 -6.11
CA LEU A 8 -18.32 17.54 -7.24
C LEU A 8 -18.44 18.10 -8.70
N GLY A 9 -18.16 19.37 -8.97
CA GLY A 9 -17.97 19.94 -10.32
C GLY A 9 -16.64 19.57 -11.00
N PHE A 10 -15.84 18.67 -10.41
CA PHE A 10 -14.46 18.30 -10.81
C PHE A 10 -14.33 17.28 -11.95
N LEU A 11 -15.43 16.67 -12.42
CA LEU A 11 -15.38 15.41 -13.18
C LEU A 11 -15.32 15.54 -14.71
N GLY A 12 -15.03 16.74 -15.23
CA GLY A 12 -15.27 17.02 -16.64
C GLY A 12 -14.29 17.98 -17.30
N ARG A 13 -12.98 17.79 -17.09
CA ARG A 13 -11.92 18.13 -18.05
C ARG A 13 -10.54 17.85 -17.43
N SER A 14 -9.92 16.77 -17.91
CA SER A 14 -8.50 16.48 -17.78
C SER A 14 -7.93 16.61 -16.36
N SER A 15 -8.31 15.75 -15.41
CA SER A 15 -7.64 15.74 -14.10
C SER A 15 -6.21 15.20 -14.27
N GLY A 16 -5.24 16.11 -14.29
CA GLY A 16 -3.88 15.72 -13.93
C GLY A 16 -3.95 15.33 -12.47
N ASP A 17 -3.79 14.04 -12.15
CA ASP A 17 -3.96 13.51 -10.79
C ASP A 17 -2.90 14.04 -9.78
N SER A 18 -2.07 15.00 -10.21
CA SER A 18 -1.04 15.68 -9.42
C SER A 18 -1.55 16.23 -8.08
N PRO A 19 -2.67 17.00 -8.01
CA PRO A 19 -3.13 17.50 -6.71
C PRO A 19 -3.62 16.40 -5.78
N GLY A 20 -4.30 15.38 -6.33
CA GLY A 20 -4.74 14.21 -5.55
C GLY A 20 -3.55 13.46 -4.97
N PHE A 21 -2.51 13.24 -5.77
CA PHE A 21 -1.30 12.57 -5.33
C PHE A 21 -0.45 13.43 -4.37
N GLY A 22 -0.52 14.76 -4.51
CA GLY A 22 0.02 15.68 -3.52
C GLY A 22 -0.60 15.49 -2.14
N VAL A 23 -1.93 15.32 -2.06
CA VAL A 23 -2.63 14.99 -0.80
C VAL A 23 -2.21 13.63 -0.26
N VAL A 24 -2.03 12.62 -1.12
CA VAL A 24 -1.53 11.30 -0.72
C VAL A 24 -0.14 11.43 -0.09
N TYR A 25 0.79 12.16 -0.72
CA TYR A 25 2.12 12.40 -0.15
C TYR A 25 2.05 13.14 1.18
N LEU A 26 1.20 14.16 1.34
CA LEU A 26 1.03 14.85 2.62
C LEU A 26 0.60 13.89 3.73
N ILE A 27 -0.29 12.95 3.45
CA ILE A 27 -0.75 11.97 4.42
C ILE A 27 0.35 10.96 4.73
N VAL A 28 1.05 10.45 3.71
CA VAL A 28 2.19 9.53 3.90
C VAL A 28 3.26 10.17 4.79
N PHE A 29 3.75 11.35 4.43
CA PHE A 29 4.80 12.02 5.20
C PHE A 29 4.31 12.59 6.54
N GLY A 30 3.07 13.06 6.60
CA GLY A 30 2.42 13.47 7.85
C GLY A 30 2.30 12.32 8.83
N SER A 31 2.05 11.09 8.34
CA SER A 31 1.95 9.90 9.19
C SER A 31 3.27 9.58 9.90
N PHE A 32 4.41 9.75 9.21
CA PHE A 32 5.75 9.62 9.82
C PHE A 32 6.01 10.66 10.91
N HIS A 33 5.36 11.83 10.83
CA HIS A 33 5.52 12.88 11.83
C HIS A 33 4.71 12.64 13.12
N VAL A 34 3.58 11.92 13.01
CA VAL A 34 2.64 11.72 14.13
C VAL A 34 2.87 10.39 14.87
N GLN A 35 3.33 9.33 14.20
CA GLN A 35 3.40 7.97 14.78
C GLN A 35 4.55 7.77 15.79
N ALA A 36 5.55 8.63 15.76
CA ALA A 36 6.63 8.78 16.76
C ALA A 36 7.19 10.20 16.54
N PRO A 37 8.14 10.75 17.32
CA PRO A 37 8.79 12.03 17.01
C PRO A 37 9.58 12.00 15.66
N GLY A 38 8.87 11.89 14.54
CA GLY A 38 9.37 11.62 13.21
C GLY A 38 9.72 10.15 12.95
N VAL A 39 10.41 9.93 11.82
CA VAL A 39 10.99 8.63 11.41
C VAL A 39 12.21 8.21 12.26
N VAL A 40 12.71 9.08 13.15
CA VAL A 40 13.94 8.87 13.94
C VAL A 40 13.87 7.67 14.90
N PRO A 41 12.76 7.41 15.61
CA PRO A 41 12.66 6.22 16.47
C PRO A 41 12.68 4.90 15.69
N LEU A 42 12.34 4.94 14.40
CA LEU A 42 12.40 3.77 13.53
C LEU A 42 13.81 3.60 12.95
N CYS A 43 14.32 4.64 12.29
CA CYS A 43 15.50 4.52 11.42
C CYS A 43 16.72 5.35 11.86
N GLY A 44 16.58 6.15 12.91
CA GLY A 44 17.65 7.01 13.42
C GLY A 44 18.76 6.22 14.11
N ARG A 45 19.78 6.93 14.61
CA ARG A 45 20.97 6.31 15.23
C ARG A 45 20.67 5.38 16.40
N LYS A 46 19.59 5.67 17.14
CA LYS A 46 19.08 4.86 18.26
C LYS A 46 17.74 4.20 17.93
N GLY A 47 17.37 4.19 16.66
CA GLY A 47 16.11 3.59 16.20
C GLY A 47 16.19 2.07 16.15
N VAL A 48 15.05 1.44 15.84
CA VAL A 48 14.91 -0.02 15.69
C VAL A 48 15.85 -0.55 14.59
N THR A 49 15.92 0.13 13.44
CA THR A 49 16.77 -0.24 12.30
C THR A 49 17.61 0.96 11.84
N PRO A 50 18.75 1.25 12.50
CA PRO A 50 19.55 2.42 12.18
C PRO A 50 20.06 2.43 10.73
N VAL A 51 19.65 3.45 9.96
CA VAL A 51 20.04 3.60 8.55
C VAL A 51 21.55 3.66 8.36
N ALA A 52 22.27 4.25 9.32
CA ALA A 52 23.73 4.35 9.28
C ALA A 52 24.40 2.97 9.24
N HIS A 53 23.87 1.99 9.97
CA HIS A 53 24.41 0.62 9.95
C HIS A 53 24.13 -0.07 8.62
N LEU A 54 22.91 0.10 8.08
CA LEU A 54 22.53 -0.43 6.78
C LEU A 54 23.42 0.13 5.66
N LEU A 55 23.57 1.45 5.58
CA LEU A 55 24.38 2.10 4.54
C LEU A 55 25.87 1.79 4.70
N ALA A 56 26.38 1.69 5.93
CA ALA A 56 27.76 1.27 6.18
C ALA A 56 28.03 -0.17 5.70
N GLN A 57 27.08 -1.08 5.92
CA GLN A 57 27.17 -2.46 5.46
C GLN A 57 27.04 -2.55 3.94
N ALA A 58 26.02 -1.90 3.35
CA ALA A 58 25.83 -1.84 1.90
C ALA A 58 27.03 -1.23 1.16
N LYS A 59 27.74 -0.27 1.77
CA LYS A 59 28.98 0.30 1.21
C LYS A 59 30.11 -0.72 1.15
N LYS A 60 30.19 -1.65 2.11
CA LYS A 60 31.19 -2.74 2.12
C LYS A 60 30.83 -3.81 1.08
N ASP A 61 29.56 -4.20 1.04
CA ASP A 61 29.11 -5.32 0.21
C ASP A 61 28.98 -4.95 -1.28
N TYR A 62 28.68 -3.68 -1.58
CA TYR A 62 28.43 -3.21 -2.95
C TYR A 62 29.31 -2.00 -3.32
N PRO A 63 30.56 -2.20 -3.78
CA PRO A 63 31.44 -1.08 -4.13
C PRO A 63 30.97 -0.27 -5.34
N GLY A 64 31.35 1.01 -5.37
CA GLY A 64 31.11 1.92 -6.50
C GLY A 64 29.64 2.34 -6.64
N LEU A 65 29.11 2.32 -7.86
CA LEU A 65 27.72 2.69 -8.18
C LEU A 65 26.71 1.61 -7.76
N LYS A 66 27.15 0.36 -7.53
CA LYS A 66 26.25 -0.75 -7.17
C LYS A 66 25.47 -0.45 -5.88
N LYS A 67 26.09 0.14 -4.86
CA LYS A 67 25.37 0.55 -3.63
C LYS A 67 24.25 1.55 -3.91
N VAL A 68 24.43 2.46 -4.86
CA VAL A 68 23.43 3.51 -5.18
C VAL A 68 22.27 2.90 -5.96
N LEU A 69 22.56 1.93 -6.83
CA LEU A 69 21.53 1.22 -7.61
C LEU A 69 20.71 0.26 -6.75
N TYR A 70 21.34 -0.47 -5.82
CA TYR A 70 20.62 -1.36 -4.90
C TYR A 70 19.92 -0.62 -3.76
N PHE A 71 20.45 0.53 -3.35
CA PHE A 71 19.89 1.37 -2.28
C PHE A 71 19.75 2.81 -2.79
N PRO A 72 18.72 3.06 -3.63
CA PRO A 72 18.48 4.38 -4.22
C PRO A 72 17.93 5.35 -3.17
N THR A 73 18.84 5.99 -2.42
CA THR A 73 18.53 6.97 -1.39
C THR A 73 19.48 8.15 -1.46
N TRP A 74 19.01 9.36 -1.17
CA TRP A 74 19.92 10.50 -1.00
C TRP A 74 20.63 10.49 0.36
N LEU A 75 20.28 9.57 1.26
CA LEU A 75 20.88 9.46 2.61
C LEU A 75 22.34 8.99 2.56
N TRP A 76 22.84 8.59 1.39
CA TRP A 76 24.28 8.44 1.13
C TRP A 76 25.07 9.74 1.35
N LEU A 77 24.43 10.90 1.20
CA LEU A 77 25.04 12.21 1.44
C LEU A 77 25.14 12.52 2.94
N ASN A 78 24.10 12.16 3.69
CA ASN A 78 23.99 12.37 5.13
C ASN A 78 22.91 11.44 5.71
N ASP A 79 23.28 10.63 6.69
CA ASP A 79 22.44 9.62 7.34
C ASP A 79 22.07 9.98 8.79
N SER A 80 22.27 11.24 9.18
CA SER A 80 21.92 11.75 10.51
C SER A 80 20.41 11.79 10.76
N ASP A 81 20.02 11.81 12.04
CA ASP A 81 18.62 11.97 12.45
C ASP A 81 17.99 13.25 11.88
N ALA A 82 18.77 14.32 11.75
CA ALA A 82 18.34 15.56 11.11
C ALA A 82 18.08 15.37 9.60
N ALA A 83 18.93 14.62 8.88
CA ALA A 83 18.73 14.31 7.47
C ALA A 83 17.46 13.47 7.23
N LEU A 84 17.16 12.54 8.13
CA LEU A 84 15.92 11.76 8.12
C LEU A 84 14.67 12.64 8.31
N GLN A 85 14.72 13.59 9.25
CA GLN A 85 13.64 14.57 9.44
C GLN A 85 13.50 15.50 8.24
N LEU A 86 14.62 16.00 7.67
CA LEU A 86 14.61 16.82 6.45
C LEU A 86 14.02 16.05 5.27
N THR A 87 14.29 14.76 5.16
CA THR A 87 13.71 13.89 4.12
C THR A 87 12.19 13.81 4.25
N THR A 88 11.69 13.72 5.47
CA THR A 88 10.23 13.73 5.72
C THR A 88 9.63 15.10 5.42
N ALA A 89 10.28 16.18 5.87
CA ALA A 89 9.84 17.55 5.64
C ALA A 89 9.85 17.95 4.16
N SER A 90 10.84 17.49 3.38
CA SER A 90 10.91 17.72 1.94
C SER A 90 9.79 16.99 1.20
N GLY A 91 9.39 15.82 1.66
CA GLY A 91 8.20 15.12 1.18
C GLY A 91 6.89 15.90 1.43
N ILE A 92 6.72 16.47 2.63
CA ILE A 92 5.57 17.34 2.95
C ILE A 92 5.57 18.58 2.03
N LEU A 93 6.71 19.27 1.93
CA LEU A 93 6.86 20.42 1.04
C LEU A 93 6.53 20.04 -0.40
N GLY A 94 7.07 18.93 -0.89
CA GLY A 94 6.79 18.43 -2.24
C GLY A 94 5.30 18.15 -2.46
N GLY A 95 4.61 17.58 -1.48
CA GLY A 95 3.16 17.36 -1.53
C GLY A 95 2.36 18.66 -1.63
N LEU A 96 2.75 19.70 -0.87
CA LEU A 96 2.13 21.04 -0.95
C LEU A 96 2.34 21.67 -2.33
N LEU A 97 3.57 21.57 -2.87
CA LEU A 97 3.87 22.06 -4.21
C LEU A 97 3.08 21.29 -5.28
N ALA A 98 2.95 19.96 -5.16
CA ALA A 98 2.16 19.13 -6.06
C ALA A 98 0.67 19.51 -6.10
N ILE A 99 0.10 19.92 -4.95
CA ILE A 99 -1.24 20.48 -4.85
C ILE A 99 -1.34 21.82 -5.58
N TYR A 100 -0.30 22.66 -5.49
CA TYR A 100 -0.26 23.93 -6.20
C TYR A 100 -0.29 23.76 -7.72
N GLY A 101 0.36 22.72 -8.26
CA GLY A 101 0.32 22.41 -9.71
C GLY A 101 1.33 23.18 -10.56
N GLY A 102 1.23 23.01 -11.88
CA GLY A 102 2.16 23.57 -12.86
C GLY A 102 3.53 22.90 -12.85
N PHE A 103 4.55 23.63 -13.32
CA PHE A 103 5.94 23.14 -13.29
C PHE A 103 6.45 22.96 -11.85
N VAL A 104 6.08 23.87 -10.95
CA VAL A 104 6.41 23.77 -9.52
C VAL A 104 5.76 22.54 -8.89
N GLY A 105 4.52 22.23 -9.24
CA GLY A 105 3.86 21.02 -8.78
C GLY A 105 4.52 19.74 -9.28
N TRP A 106 4.97 19.72 -10.54
CA TRP A 106 5.75 18.59 -11.06
C TRP A 106 7.06 18.40 -10.29
N LEU A 107 7.79 19.48 -9.98
CA LEU A 107 8.98 19.43 -9.11
C LEU A 107 8.63 18.93 -7.70
N GLY A 108 7.48 19.33 -7.17
CA GLY A 108 6.96 18.87 -5.88
C GLY A 108 6.68 17.36 -5.84
N LEU A 109 6.06 16.83 -6.88
CA LEU A 109 5.86 15.39 -7.06
C LEU A 109 7.21 14.66 -7.12
N LEU A 110 8.17 15.18 -7.88
CA LEU A 110 9.49 14.57 -8.01
C LEU A 110 10.23 14.56 -6.68
N LEU A 111 10.19 15.67 -5.95
CA LEU A 111 10.78 15.79 -4.61
C LEU A 111 10.15 14.79 -3.63
N SER A 112 8.82 14.70 -3.61
CA SER A 112 8.09 13.77 -2.75
C SER A 112 8.39 12.32 -3.09
N HIS A 113 8.41 11.98 -4.38
CA HIS A 113 8.73 10.64 -4.84
C HIS A 113 10.17 10.25 -4.47
N ALA A 114 11.15 11.14 -4.68
CA ALA A 114 12.55 10.91 -4.31
C ALA A 114 12.75 10.80 -2.79
N ALA A 115 12.03 11.60 -2.00
CA ALA A 115 12.04 11.52 -0.55
C ALA A 115 11.46 10.17 -0.07
N LEU A 116 10.33 9.76 -0.64
CA LEU A 116 9.66 8.50 -0.30
C LEU A 116 10.58 7.31 -0.64
N GLN A 117 11.18 7.34 -1.82
CA GLN A 117 12.14 6.36 -2.29
C GLN A 117 13.38 6.29 -1.39
N SER A 118 13.84 7.43 -0.89
CA SER A 118 14.96 7.50 0.05
C SER A 118 14.63 6.89 1.41
N LEU A 119 13.41 7.08 1.92
CA LEU A 119 12.94 6.47 3.17
C LEU A 119 12.67 4.97 3.03
N ALA A 120 12.26 4.52 1.84
CA ALA A 120 11.99 3.11 1.60
C ALA A 120 13.22 2.20 1.71
N VAL A 121 14.42 2.78 1.60
CA VAL A 121 15.69 2.10 1.88
C VAL A 121 15.92 1.89 3.38
N THR A 122 15.35 2.73 4.25
CA THR A 122 15.75 2.81 5.67
C THR A 122 15.18 1.70 6.55
N GLY A 123 14.26 0.88 6.04
CA GLY A 123 13.72 -0.30 6.72
C GLY A 123 12.47 -0.88 6.03
N GLU A 124 12.05 -2.07 6.47
CA GLU A 124 10.89 -2.80 5.95
C GLU A 124 9.60 -2.47 6.73
N PHE A 125 9.24 -1.18 6.78
CA PHE A 125 8.00 -0.73 7.43
C PHE A 125 6.82 -0.61 6.45
N TRP A 126 6.96 -1.19 5.27
CA TRP A 126 6.02 -1.05 4.15
C TRP A 126 5.26 -2.35 3.97
N PHE A 127 3.95 -2.25 3.92
CA PHE A 127 3.12 -3.34 3.43
C PHE A 127 3.21 -3.43 1.91
N VAL A 128 2.94 -4.62 1.37
CA VAL A 128 3.01 -4.89 -0.08
C VAL A 128 2.16 -3.91 -0.90
N TRP A 129 1.00 -3.51 -0.39
CA TRP A 129 0.13 -2.54 -1.05
C TRP A 129 0.64 -1.09 -0.96
N ASP A 130 1.53 -0.77 -0.02
CA ASP A 130 2.10 0.59 0.10
C ASP A 130 2.99 0.94 -1.09
N TYR A 131 3.54 -0.08 -1.75
CA TYR A 131 4.27 0.07 -3.00
C TYR A 131 3.41 0.64 -4.15
N MET A 132 2.08 0.66 -4.00
CA MET A 132 1.19 1.40 -4.90
C MET A 132 1.57 2.88 -4.96
N VAL A 133 1.95 3.51 -3.83
CA VAL A 133 2.26 4.94 -3.81
C VAL A 133 3.53 5.25 -4.61
N PHE A 134 4.48 4.32 -4.63
CA PHE A 134 5.71 4.45 -5.42
C PHE A 134 5.40 4.36 -6.91
N GLU A 135 4.70 3.31 -7.30
CA GLU A 135 4.38 3.06 -8.71
C GLU A 135 3.43 4.10 -9.29
N ALA A 136 2.31 4.38 -8.60
CA ALA A 136 1.39 5.45 -9.01
C ALA A 136 2.10 6.81 -8.99
N GLY A 137 2.93 7.08 -7.98
CA GLY A 137 3.67 8.34 -7.88
C GLY A 137 4.66 8.54 -9.03
N ALA A 138 5.28 7.47 -9.53
CA ALA A 138 6.12 7.51 -10.72
C ALA A 138 5.30 7.71 -12.00
N LEU A 139 4.13 7.08 -12.13
CA LEU A 139 3.25 7.29 -13.29
C LEU A 139 2.67 8.71 -13.31
N VAL A 140 2.32 9.30 -12.16
CA VAL A 140 1.82 10.69 -12.09
C VAL A 140 2.85 11.69 -12.62
N LEU A 141 4.15 11.43 -12.45
CA LEU A 141 5.21 12.27 -13.05
C LEU A 141 5.20 12.27 -14.58
N LEU A 142 4.63 11.23 -15.20
CA LEU A 142 4.48 11.08 -16.65
C LEU A 142 3.11 11.55 -17.15
N LEU A 143 2.15 11.81 -16.25
CA LEU A 143 0.86 12.40 -16.60
C LEU A 143 1.02 13.91 -16.85
N PRO A 144 0.13 14.52 -17.64
CA PRO A 144 0.09 15.95 -17.82
C PRO A 144 0.00 16.67 -16.47
N SER A 145 0.91 17.61 -16.23
CA SER A 145 0.85 18.41 -15.00
C SER A 145 -0.48 19.17 -14.93
N SER A 146 -1.03 19.28 -13.72
CA SER A 146 -2.16 20.15 -13.46
C SER A 146 -1.77 21.60 -13.75
N LEU A 147 -2.74 22.43 -14.10
CA LEU A 147 -2.55 23.87 -14.12
C LEU A 147 -2.25 24.36 -12.70
N PRO A 148 -1.44 25.43 -12.54
CA PRO A 148 -1.30 26.09 -11.25
C PRO A 148 -2.67 26.46 -10.68
N LEU A 149 -2.86 26.36 -9.38
CA LEU A 149 -4.12 26.74 -8.71
C LEU A 149 -4.59 28.16 -9.08
N SER A 150 -3.64 29.07 -9.33
CA SER A 150 -3.91 30.45 -9.77
C SER A 150 -4.52 30.55 -11.18
N ALA A 151 -4.32 29.55 -12.03
CA ALA A 151 -4.84 29.47 -13.41
C ALA A 151 -6.13 28.63 -13.51
N GLY A 152 -6.61 28.08 -12.39
CA GLY A 152 -7.80 27.24 -12.32
C GLY A 152 -7.49 25.75 -12.21
N LEU A 153 -8.55 24.95 -12.23
CA LEU A 153 -8.50 23.50 -12.07
C LEU A 153 -8.59 22.83 -13.44
N GLY A 154 -7.59 22.02 -13.78
CA GLY A 154 -7.53 21.23 -15.01
C GLY A 154 -6.10 20.79 -15.31
N ALA A 155 -5.90 19.93 -16.30
CA ALA A 155 -4.58 19.57 -16.78
C ALA A 155 -4.14 20.45 -17.94
N SER A 156 -2.82 20.60 -18.05
CA SER A 156 -2.17 21.30 -19.15
C SER A 156 -2.47 20.70 -20.53
N HIS A 157 -2.64 19.38 -20.63
CA HIS A 157 -2.94 18.67 -21.88
C HIS A 157 -3.54 17.28 -21.59
N LEU A 158 -3.92 16.53 -22.64
CA LEU A 158 -4.38 15.14 -22.52
C LEU A 158 -3.20 14.18 -22.27
N PRO A 159 -3.40 13.10 -21.49
CA PRO A 159 -2.34 12.14 -21.23
C PRO A 159 -1.94 11.39 -22.49
N VAL A 160 -0.66 11.04 -22.54
CA VAL A 160 -0.12 10.18 -23.60
C VAL A 160 -0.80 8.79 -23.47
N PRO A 161 -1.40 8.22 -24.53
CA PRO A 161 -2.10 6.93 -24.56
C PRO A 161 -1.37 5.78 -23.87
N CYS A 162 -0.04 5.66 -24.02
CA CYS A 162 0.72 4.59 -23.36
C CYS A 162 0.80 4.78 -21.84
N VAL A 163 0.89 6.02 -21.34
CA VAL A 163 0.84 6.35 -19.91
C VAL A 163 -0.58 6.15 -19.38
N ALA A 164 -1.60 6.53 -20.16
CA ALA A 164 -2.99 6.29 -19.80
C ALA A 164 -3.33 4.78 -19.74
N LEU A 165 -2.76 3.97 -20.63
CA LEU A 165 -2.86 2.51 -20.58
C LEU A 165 -2.12 1.96 -19.34
N ALA A 166 -0.91 2.46 -19.06
CA ALA A 166 -0.17 2.09 -17.85
C ALA A 166 -0.97 2.37 -16.56
N TRP A 167 -1.65 3.52 -16.49
CA TRP A 167 -2.53 3.87 -15.39
C TRP A 167 -3.74 2.93 -15.25
N GLN A 168 -4.38 2.58 -16.36
CA GLN A 168 -5.48 1.61 -16.38
C GLN A 168 -5.01 0.21 -15.95
N VAL A 169 -3.85 -0.22 -16.45
CA VAL A 169 -3.22 -1.49 -16.08
C VAL A 169 -2.86 -1.51 -14.60
N LEU A 170 -2.33 -0.42 -14.04
CA LEU A 170 -2.09 -0.30 -12.61
C LEU A 170 -3.39 -0.44 -11.80
N ALA A 171 -4.43 0.30 -12.17
CA ALA A 171 -5.73 0.24 -11.50
C ALA A 171 -6.30 -1.19 -11.50
N ILE A 172 -6.23 -1.88 -12.63
CA ILE A 172 -6.68 -3.26 -12.78
C ILE A 172 -5.83 -4.22 -11.94
N ARG A 173 -4.51 -4.12 -12.07
CA ARG A 173 -3.55 -5.05 -11.46
C ARG A 173 -3.59 -5.00 -9.93
N LEU A 174 -3.85 -3.84 -9.35
CA LEU A 174 -4.03 -3.69 -7.90
C LEU A 174 -5.18 -4.53 -7.37
N MET A 175 -6.36 -4.46 -8.02
CA MET A 175 -7.53 -5.24 -7.58
C MET A 175 -7.44 -6.70 -7.95
N LEU A 176 -6.92 -7.01 -9.14
CA LEU A 176 -6.71 -8.41 -9.54
C LEU A 176 -5.68 -9.11 -8.66
N GLY A 177 -4.63 -8.43 -8.23
CA GLY A 177 -3.66 -8.97 -7.27
C GLY A 177 -4.36 -9.42 -5.99
N PHE A 178 -5.22 -8.55 -5.42
CA PHE A 178 -6.00 -8.89 -4.22
C PHE A 178 -6.97 -10.03 -4.46
N ALA A 179 -7.72 -9.97 -5.57
CA ALA A 179 -8.70 -10.98 -5.92
C ALA A 179 -8.06 -12.36 -6.14
N LYS A 180 -6.93 -12.42 -6.85
CA LYS A 180 -6.24 -13.68 -7.15
C LYS A 180 -5.78 -14.39 -5.91
N THR A 181 -5.14 -13.67 -4.99
CA THR A 181 -4.69 -14.28 -3.74
C THR A 181 -5.88 -14.67 -2.87
N LYS A 182 -6.94 -13.86 -2.83
CA LYS A 182 -8.15 -14.10 -2.01
C LYS A 182 -9.07 -15.22 -2.54
N PHE A 183 -9.16 -15.40 -3.85
CA PHE A 183 -10.13 -16.28 -4.51
C PHE A 183 -9.51 -17.39 -5.35
N GLY A 184 -8.19 -17.38 -5.56
CA GLY A 184 -7.52 -18.30 -6.51
C GLY A 184 -7.36 -19.73 -6.01
N GLU A 185 -7.26 -19.94 -4.70
CA GLU A 185 -7.00 -21.26 -4.10
C GLU A 185 -8.19 -21.84 -3.32
N SER A 186 -9.10 -21.00 -2.84
CA SER A 186 -10.32 -21.46 -2.15
C SER A 186 -11.43 -21.83 -3.10
N ASP A 187 -12.26 -22.77 -2.69
CA ASP A 187 -13.61 -22.91 -3.22
C ASP A 187 -14.45 -21.70 -2.75
N VAL A 188 -14.36 -20.60 -3.50
CA VAL A 188 -15.02 -19.29 -3.28
C VAL A 188 -16.51 -19.45 -2.94
N SER A 189 -17.15 -20.52 -3.44
CA SER A 189 -18.55 -20.83 -3.18
C SER A 189 -18.83 -21.34 -1.76
N LYS A 190 -17.83 -21.96 -1.10
CA LYS A 190 -17.94 -22.57 0.23
C LYS A 190 -17.71 -21.58 1.37
N ASP A 191 -16.85 -20.58 1.20
CA ASP A 191 -16.60 -19.54 2.20
C ASP A 191 -17.29 -18.20 1.88
N ASN A 192 -18.60 -18.22 1.68
CA ASN A 192 -19.39 -17.01 1.43
C ASN A 192 -19.59 -16.11 2.67
N LEU A 193 -18.99 -16.50 3.80
CA LEU A 193 -18.94 -15.72 5.05
C LEU A 193 -17.53 -15.25 5.40
N PHE A 194 -16.58 -15.31 4.47
CA PHE A 194 -15.23 -14.77 4.62
C PHE A 194 -15.18 -13.41 5.32
N LEU A 195 -16.08 -12.48 4.92
CA LEU A 195 -16.14 -11.14 5.48
C LEU A 195 -16.44 -11.11 6.98
N GLN A 196 -17.16 -12.11 7.50
CA GLN A 196 -17.44 -12.23 8.93
C GLN A 196 -16.12 -12.26 9.70
N GLY A 197 -15.23 -13.20 9.37
CA GLY A 197 -13.91 -13.24 9.96
C GLY A 197 -13.09 -11.99 9.61
N PHE A 198 -13.09 -11.60 8.33
CA PHE A 198 -12.25 -10.51 7.82
C PHE A 198 -12.37 -9.24 8.67
N PHE A 199 -13.59 -8.89 9.10
CA PHE A 199 -13.79 -7.67 9.87
C PHE A 199 -13.02 -7.61 11.19
N ILE A 200 -12.66 -8.75 11.79
CA ILE A 200 -11.92 -8.80 13.06
C ILE A 200 -10.43 -9.12 12.91
N TRP A 201 -10.01 -9.71 11.79
CA TRP A 201 -8.60 -10.08 11.57
C TRP A 201 -7.87 -9.24 10.51
N GLN A 202 -8.58 -8.41 9.74
CA GLN A 202 -7.98 -7.43 8.84
C GLN A 202 -7.02 -6.48 9.58
N LEU A 203 -6.22 -5.72 8.83
CA LEU A 203 -5.31 -4.75 9.42
C LEU A 203 -6.07 -3.60 10.10
N LEU A 204 -5.69 -3.30 11.35
CA LEU A 204 -6.22 -2.19 12.16
C LEU A 204 -7.76 -2.07 12.08
N PRO A 205 -8.51 -3.09 12.56
CA PRO A 205 -9.96 -3.03 12.62
C PRO A 205 -10.37 -1.94 13.60
N ASN A 206 -11.55 -1.37 13.38
CA ASN A 206 -12.14 -0.33 14.20
C ASN A 206 -13.48 -0.79 14.79
N HIS A 207 -14.16 0.10 15.52
CA HIS A 207 -15.43 -0.23 16.16
C HIS A 207 -16.51 -0.70 15.16
N LEU A 208 -16.54 -0.13 13.95
CA LEU A 208 -17.50 -0.54 12.93
C LEU A 208 -17.26 -1.97 12.46
N SER A 209 -16.00 -2.38 12.32
CA SER A 209 -15.64 -3.76 11.95
C SER A 209 -16.20 -4.77 12.95
N TRP A 210 -16.12 -4.46 14.25
CA TRP A 210 -16.70 -5.31 15.29
C TRP A 210 -18.22 -5.46 15.14
N HIS A 211 -18.93 -4.36 14.85
CA HIS A 211 -20.37 -4.43 14.59
C HIS A 211 -20.70 -5.24 13.33
N LEU A 212 -19.90 -5.09 12.27
CA LEU A 212 -20.12 -5.82 11.01
C LEU A 212 -19.78 -7.30 11.12
N HIS A 213 -18.85 -7.70 11.99
CA HIS A 213 -18.62 -9.11 12.32
C HIS A 213 -19.90 -9.80 12.84
N HIS A 214 -20.77 -9.05 13.52
CA HIS A 214 -22.06 -9.52 14.04
C HIS A 214 -23.25 -9.18 13.14
N ALA A 215 -23.01 -8.70 11.91
CA ALA A 215 -24.09 -8.35 10.99
C ALA A 215 -24.92 -9.59 10.58
N PRO A 216 -26.19 -9.39 10.17
CA PRO A 216 -27.00 -10.47 9.63
C PRO A 216 -26.31 -11.19 8.48
N LEU A 217 -26.38 -12.53 8.45
CA LEU A 217 -25.64 -13.34 7.48
C LEU A 217 -25.96 -13.00 6.02
N TRP A 218 -27.18 -12.53 5.72
CA TRP A 218 -27.54 -12.11 4.36
C TRP A 218 -26.74 -10.88 3.91
N LEU A 219 -26.47 -9.94 4.83
CA LEU A 219 -25.70 -8.73 4.54
C LEU A 219 -24.24 -9.09 4.28
N LEU A 220 -23.66 -9.96 5.11
CA LEU A 220 -22.30 -10.46 4.93
C LEU A 220 -22.10 -11.14 3.57
N ARG A 221 -23.05 -12.01 3.16
CA ARG A 221 -23.03 -12.67 1.85
C ARG A 221 -23.20 -11.68 0.69
N ALA A 222 -24.09 -10.71 0.84
CA ALA A 222 -24.29 -9.66 -0.17
C ALA A 222 -23.03 -8.79 -0.34
N SER A 223 -22.42 -8.37 0.77
CA SER A 223 -21.14 -7.63 0.78
C SER A 223 -20.00 -8.45 0.19
N TYR A 224 -19.95 -9.76 0.45
CA TYR A 224 -18.96 -10.66 -0.13
C TYR A 224 -19.12 -10.75 -1.66
N GLY A 225 -20.35 -10.95 -2.15
CA GLY A 225 -20.65 -10.95 -3.59
C GLY A 225 -20.34 -9.61 -4.26
N PHE A 226 -20.64 -8.49 -3.58
CA PHE A 226 -20.27 -7.15 -4.05
C PHE A 226 -18.75 -6.99 -4.13
N MET A 227 -18.00 -7.35 -3.08
CA MET A 227 -16.54 -7.29 -3.09
C MET A 227 -15.95 -8.11 -4.24
N LEU A 228 -16.41 -9.35 -4.44
CA LEU A 228 -15.95 -10.20 -5.55
C LEU A 228 -16.22 -9.53 -6.90
N TYR A 229 -17.43 -9.01 -7.11
CA TYR A 229 -17.77 -8.31 -8.35
C TYR A 229 -16.90 -7.07 -8.58
N VAL A 230 -16.65 -6.27 -7.54
CA VAL A 230 -15.85 -5.04 -7.65
C VAL A 230 -14.36 -5.33 -7.81
N GLU A 231 -13.82 -6.35 -7.16
CA GLU A 231 -12.39 -6.68 -7.25
C GLU A 231 -12.03 -7.47 -8.53
N VAL A 232 -12.98 -8.22 -9.09
CA VAL A 232 -12.74 -9.06 -10.27
C VAL A 232 -13.26 -8.43 -11.55
N ILE A 233 -14.49 -7.90 -11.57
CA ILE A 233 -15.16 -7.50 -12.81
C ILE A 233 -14.99 -6.00 -13.09
N LEU A 234 -15.31 -5.15 -12.11
CA LEU A 234 -15.26 -3.70 -12.28
C LEU A 234 -13.89 -3.10 -12.63
N PRO A 235 -12.72 -3.67 -12.28
CA PRO A 235 -11.45 -3.06 -12.67
C PRO A 235 -11.30 -3.06 -14.20
N PHE A 236 -11.76 -4.10 -14.89
CA PHE A 236 -11.70 -4.19 -16.36
C PHE A 236 -12.53 -3.13 -17.06
N CYS A 237 -13.52 -2.54 -16.37
CA CYS A 237 -14.25 -1.39 -16.89
C CYS A 237 -13.34 -0.19 -17.19
N ALA A 238 -12.17 -0.09 -16.55
CA ALA A 238 -11.16 0.94 -16.79
C ALA A 238 -10.67 0.98 -18.25
N PHE A 239 -10.79 -0.11 -19.00
CA PHE A 239 -10.38 -0.14 -20.40
C PHE A 239 -11.39 0.53 -21.35
N PHE A 240 -12.66 0.58 -21.01
CA PHE A 240 -13.72 1.07 -21.90
C PHE A 240 -13.92 2.58 -21.78
N THR A 241 -14.74 3.19 -22.64
CA THR A 241 -15.18 4.59 -22.53
C THR A 241 -16.59 4.70 -21.94
N GLY A 242 -16.99 5.89 -21.52
CA GLY A 242 -18.38 6.20 -21.18
C GLY A 242 -18.91 5.48 -19.93
N PRO A 243 -20.17 4.99 -19.94
CA PRO A 243 -20.83 4.46 -18.74
C PRO A 243 -20.13 3.29 -18.05
N PRO A 244 -19.59 2.26 -18.75
CA PRO A 244 -18.86 1.17 -18.09
C PRO A 244 -17.70 1.69 -17.23
N ARG A 245 -16.87 2.59 -17.78
CA ARG A 245 -15.74 3.18 -17.07
C ARG A 245 -16.17 4.01 -15.85
N PHE A 246 -17.25 4.77 -15.98
CA PHE A 246 -17.85 5.50 -14.87
C PHE A 246 -18.28 4.55 -13.74
N VAL A 247 -19.01 3.48 -14.08
CA VAL A 247 -19.47 2.46 -13.11
C VAL A 247 -18.28 1.76 -12.46
N GLY A 248 -17.26 1.39 -13.24
CA GLY A 248 -16.03 0.78 -12.74
C GLY A 248 -15.31 1.66 -11.73
N ALA A 249 -15.01 2.91 -12.12
CA ALA A 249 -14.32 3.87 -11.26
C ALA A 249 -15.08 4.14 -9.95
N TRP A 250 -16.39 4.38 -10.02
CA TRP A 250 -17.20 4.62 -8.82
C TRP A 250 -17.37 3.37 -7.95
N GLY A 251 -17.53 2.19 -8.55
CA GLY A 251 -17.61 0.95 -7.78
C GLY A 251 -16.33 0.69 -6.99
N LEU A 252 -15.17 0.92 -7.60
CA LEU A 252 -13.86 0.84 -6.95
C LEU A 252 -13.71 1.86 -5.81
N ILE A 253 -14.13 3.12 -6.04
CA ILE A 253 -14.12 4.18 -5.01
C ILE A 253 -15.02 3.78 -3.83
N VAL A 254 -16.24 3.30 -4.11
CA VAL A 254 -17.19 2.86 -3.08
C VAL A 254 -16.61 1.70 -2.27
N LEU A 255 -15.94 0.74 -2.91
CA LEU A 255 -15.23 -0.32 -2.20
C LEU A 255 -14.14 0.24 -1.29
N MET A 256 -13.30 1.16 -1.77
CA MET A 256 -12.25 1.77 -0.94
C MET A 256 -12.79 2.55 0.25
N LEU A 257 -13.90 3.26 0.08
CA LEU A 257 -14.59 3.96 1.17
C LEU A 257 -15.15 2.97 2.19
N GLY A 258 -15.76 1.87 1.72
CA GLY A 258 -16.21 0.78 2.59
C GLY A 258 -15.06 0.19 3.40
N ILE A 259 -13.96 -0.15 2.73
CA ILE A 259 -12.75 -0.65 3.39
C ILE A 259 -12.25 0.36 4.44
N PHE A 260 -12.14 1.65 4.10
CA PHE A 260 -11.68 2.70 5.02
C PHE A 260 -12.59 2.88 6.24
N LEU A 261 -13.92 2.77 6.06
CA LEU A 261 -14.88 2.84 7.16
C LEU A 261 -14.75 1.63 8.08
N THR A 262 -14.38 0.47 7.55
CA THR A 262 -14.30 -0.79 8.29
C THR A 262 -12.90 -1.17 8.74
N GLY A 263 -11.86 -0.41 8.40
CA GLY A 263 -10.48 -0.74 8.76
C GLY A 263 -9.53 0.34 8.23
N ASN A 264 -8.33 0.41 8.81
CA ASN A 264 -7.33 1.40 8.38
C ASN A 264 -6.19 0.74 7.61
N TRP A 265 -6.13 0.98 6.30
CA TRP A 265 -5.06 0.47 5.43
C TRP A 265 -4.05 1.54 5.05
N GLY A 266 -3.93 2.56 5.91
CA GLY A 266 -2.98 3.66 5.75
C GLY A 266 -3.21 4.42 4.44
N GLN A 267 -2.11 4.64 3.71
CA GLN A 267 -2.11 5.36 2.44
C GLN A 267 -2.84 4.63 1.29
N PHE A 268 -3.08 3.32 1.40
CA PHE A 268 -3.63 2.55 0.29
C PHE A 268 -5.04 2.98 -0.11
N ASN A 269 -5.99 3.08 0.83
CA ASN A 269 -7.37 3.43 0.52
C ASN A 269 -7.45 4.74 -0.27
N LEU A 270 -6.80 5.78 0.26
CA LEU A 270 -6.82 7.10 -0.36
C LEU A 270 -6.04 7.12 -1.67
N GLY A 271 -4.86 6.49 -1.69
CA GLY A 271 -4.04 6.37 -2.89
C GLY A 271 -4.80 5.71 -4.04
N TYR A 272 -5.50 4.62 -3.76
CA TYR A 272 -6.29 3.92 -4.77
C TYR A 272 -7.55 4.68 -5.18
N ILE A 273 -8.18 5.44 -4.27
CA ILE A 273 -9.24 6.40 -4.65
C ILE A 273 -8.69 7.41 -5.67
N VAL A 274 -7.49 7.97 -5.44
CA VAL A 274 -6.86 8.89 -6.40
C VAL A 274 -6.58 8.21 -7.74
N VAL A 275 -6.11 6.95 -7.73
CA VAL A 275 -5.98 6.15 -8.97
C VAL A 275 -7.31 6.01 -9.71
N CYS A 276 -8.39 5.73 -8.98
CA CYS A 276 -9.73 5.60 -9.55
C CYS A 276 -10.31 6.93 -10.05
N LEU A 277 -9.99 8.06 -9.41
CA LEU A 277 -10.37 9.39 -9.91
C LEU A 277 -9.74 9.66 -11.28
N GLY A 278 -8.50 9.21 -11.52
CA GLY A 278 -7.86 9.26 -12.83
C GLY A 278 -8.57 8.42 -13.91
N LEU A 279 -9.44 7.48 -13.51
CA LEU A 279 -10.29 6.74 -14.43
C LEU A 279 -11.54 7.51 -14.87
N LEU A 280 -11.85 8.67 -14.28
CA LEU A 280 -13.06 9.41 -14.60
C LEU A 280 -12.95 10.29 -15.85
N ASP A 281 -11.80 10.27 -16.55
CA ASP A 281 -11.74 10.68 -17.96
C ASP A 281 -12.40 9.60 -18.84
N LEU A 282 -13.67 9.82 -19.18
CA LEU A 282 -14.51 8.85 -19.88
C LEU A 282 -14.24 8.74 -21.38
N HIS A 283 -13.35 9.57 -21.94
CA HIS A 283 -13.04 9.58 -23.37
C HIS A 283 -11.83 8.73 -23.74
N ILE A 284 -11.01 8.37 -22.76
CA ILE A 284 -9.83 7.55 -22.95
C ILE A 284 -10.23 6.07 -22.90
N SER A 285 -9.79 5.29 -23.89
CA SER A 285 -9.93 3.83 -23.88
C SER A 285 -8.59 3.14 -24.07
N TYR A 286 -8.55 1.83 -23.82
CA TYR A 286 -7.41 1.00 -24.24
C TYR A 286 -7.18 1.07 -25.76
N ALA A 287 -8.23 1.25 -26.56
CA ALA A 287 -8.11 1.32 -28.03
C ALA A 287 -7.37 2.59 -28.50
N SER A 288 -7.41 3.67 -27.71
CA SER A 288 -6.65 4.89 -27.98
C SER A 288 -5.14 4.62 -28.11
N PHE A 289 -4.65 3.55 -27.47
CA PHE A 289 -3.28 3.04 -27.59
C PHE A 289 -2.93 2.57 -29.01
N PHE A 290 -3.84 1.87 -29.68
CA PHE A 290 -3.60 1.29 -31.01
C PHE A 290 -3.87 2.27 -32.16
N SER A 291 -4.68 3.29 -31.91
CA SER A 291 -5.06 4.30 -32.91
C SER A 291 -3.95 5.32 -33.26
N HIS A 292 -2.89 5.35 -32.48
CA HIS A 292 -1.83 6.35 -32.58
C HIS A 292 -0.53 5.71 -33.07
N SER A 293 -0.11 6.05 -34.29
CA SER A 293 1.11 5.54 -34.92
C SER A 293 2.38 6.16 -34.34
N TRP A 294 2.78 5.74 -33.15
CA TRP A 294 4.07 6.14 -32.59
C TRP A 294 4.72 4.94 -31.89
N LEU A 295 6.00 4.70 -32.20
CA LEU A 295 6.85 3.79 -31.45
C LEU A 295 6.59 4.02 -29.96
N LEU A 296 6.13 3.00 -29.23
CA LEU A 296 6.09 3.13 -27.78
C LEU A 296 7.49 3.54 -27.33
N PRO A 297 7.61 4.51 -26.39
CA PRO A 297 8.86 4.68 -25.68
C PRO A 297 9.27 3.30 -25.15
N PRO A 298 10.49 2.80 -25.44
CA PRO A 298 10.91 1.46 -25.02
C PRO A 298 10.69 1.19 -23.52
N VAL A 299 10.79 2.24 -22.71
CA VAL A 299 10.51 2.22 -21.27
C VAL A 299 9.07 1.80 -20.95
N MET A 300 8.07 2.28 -21.69
CA MET A 300 6.66 1.92 -21.46
C MET A 300 6.35 0.49 -21.91
N LEU A 301 7.01 -0.01 -22.96
CA LEU A 301 6.91 -1.43 -23.34
C LEU A 301 7.45 -2.32 -22.23
N VAL A 302 8.63 -2.00 -21.70
CA VAL A 302 9.23 -2.72 -20.58
C VAL A 302 8.32 -2.65 -19.36
N TYR A 303 7.79 -1.47 -19.03
CA TYR A 303 6.86 -1.29 -17.92
C TYR A 303 5.62 -2.18 -18.03
N LEU A 304 4.92 -2.12 -19.18
CA LEU A 304 3.69 -2.90 -19.41
C LEU A 304 3.98 -4.40 -19.43
N PHE A 305 5.10 -4.82 -20.02
CA PHE A 305 5.51 -6.22 -20.08
C PHE A 305 5.81 -6.78 -18.68
N ILE A 306 6.61 -6.08 -17.87
CA ILE A 306 6.89 -6.50 -16.50
C ILE A 306 5.63 -6.42 -15.64
N SER A 307 4.78 -5.41 -15.81
CA SER A 307 3.49 -5.31 -15.12
C SER A 307 2.60 -6.52 -15.38
N LEU A 308 2.57 -7.03 -16.62
CA LEU A 308 1.86 -8.26 -16.95
C LEU A 308 2.46 -9.47 -16.24
N ILE A 309 3.79 -9.60 -16.20
CA ILE A 309 4.47 -10.67 -15.46
C ILE A 309 4.11 -10.62 -13.97
N CYS A 310 4.23 -9.45 -13.34
CA CYS A 310 3.84 -9.24 -11.96
C CYS A 310 2.37 -9.65 -11.75
N CYS A 311 1.44 -9.14 -12.57
CA CYS A 311 0.01 -9.50 -12.49
C CYS A 311 -0.24 -11.01 -12.59
N VAL A 312 0.44 -11.70 -13.51
CA VAL A 312 0.26 -13.15 -13.72
C VAL A 312 0.79 -13.93 -12.52
N PHE A 313 1.96 -13.55 -12.00
CA PHE A 313 2.71 -14.27 -10.98
C PHE A 313 2.69 -13.61 -9.59
N ASP A 314 1.71 -12.75 -9.30
CA ASP A 314 1.68 -11.87 -8.10
C ASP A 314 1.93 -12.61 -6.77
N THR A 315 1.36 -13.81 -6.60
CA THR A 315 1.57 -14.62 -5.39
C THR A 315 3.02 -15.10 -5.30
N TRP A 316 3.60 -15.60 -6.40
CA TRP A 316 4.98 -16.09 -6.43
C TRP A 316 6.00 -14.96 -6.32
N THR A 317 5.72 -13.81 -6.94
CA THR A 317 6.58 -12.62 -6.87
C THR A 317 6.62 -12.05 -5.45
N ASN A 318 5.48 -11.93 -4.77
CA ASN A 318 5.43 -11.39 -3.41
C ASN A 318 6.00 -12.34 -2.36
N THR A 319 5.78 -13.65 -2.50
CA THR A 319 6.19 -14.63 -1.47
C THR A 319 7.60 -15.17 -1.67
N ALA A 320 8.08 -15.26 -2.91
CA ALA A 320 9.26 -16.06 -3.22
C ALA A 320 10.43 -15.26 -3.82
N TRP A 321 10.21 -14.12 -4.49
CA TRP A 321 11.27 -13.47 -5.26
C TRP A 321 12.36 -12.80 -4.43
N MET A 322 12.01 -12.28 -3.25
CA MET A 322 12.97 -11.62 -2.36
C MET A 322 13.87 -12.60 -1.60
N TRP A 323 13.47 -13.88 -1.49
CA TRP A 323 14.14 -14.88 -0.66
C TRP A 323 15.02 -15.87 -1.43
N PHE A 324 14.92 -15.93 -2.76
CA PHE A 324 15.87 -16.72 -3.54
C PHE A 324 17.21 -16.00 -3.64
N THR A 325 18.20 -16.45 -2.88
CA THR A 325 19.62 -16.38 -3.27
C THR A 325 19.86 -17.43 -4.35
N TRP A 326 20.13 -17.01 -5.58
CA TRP A 326 20.02 -17.83 -6.80
C TRP A 326 21.17 -18.81 -7.07
N GLU A 327 21.72 -19.45 -6.04
CA GLU A 327 22.54 -20.66 -6.29
C GLU A 327 21.69 -21.86 -6.76
N ILE A 328 20.36 -21.79 -6.65
CA ILE A 328 19.46 -22.95 -6.80
C ILE A 328 18.58 -22.91 -8.08
N ILE A 329 18.71 -21.91 -8.96
CA ILE A 329 18.09 -22.01 -10.31
C ILE A 329 19.18 -22.09 -11.39
N PRO A 330 19.76 -23.28 -11.58
CA PRO A 330 20.59 -23.55 -12.74
C PRO A 330 19.67 -23.88 -13.93
N MET A 331 19.15 -22.88 -14.66
CA MET A 331 18.55 -23.09 -16.00
C MET A 331 18.46 -21.79 -16.82
N PHE A 332 18.85 -21.87 -18.10
CA PHE A 332 19.58 -20.85 -18.87
C PHE A 332 18.73 -20.01 -19.87
N GLN A 333 17.48 -19.66 -19.59
CA GLN A 333 16.65 -18.93 -20.58
C GLN A 333 16.05 -17.61 -20.11
N LEU A 334 15.78 -17.45 -18.80
CA LEU A 334 15.14 -16.25 -18.26
C LEU A 334 16.10 -15.36 -17.46
N HIS A 335 17.40 -15.67 -17.42
CA HIS A 335 18.39 -14.97 -16.60
C HIS A 335 18.39 -13.46 -16.84
N ASN A 336 18.40 -13.02 -18.11
CA ASN A 336 18.45 -11.61 -18.47
C ASN A 336 17.16 -10.87 -18.08
N LEU A 337 16.00 -11.50 -18.28
CA LEU A 337 14.71 -10.93 -17.88
C LEU A 337 14.61 -10.79 -16.35
N LEU A 338 15.00 -11.83 -15.63
CA LEU A 338 15.03 -11.81 -14.16
C LEU A 338 16.06 -10.80 -13.64
N GLY A 339 17.21 -10.67 -14.31
CA GLY A 339 18.22 -9.66 -14.02
C GLY A 339 17.68 -8.24 -14.21
N LEU A 340 16.92 -7.99 -15.28
CA LEU A 340 16.26 -6.70 -15.52
C LEU A 340 15.24 -6.40 -14.42
N ILE A 341 14.38 -7.34 -14.08
CA ILE A 341 13.38 -7.19 -13.01
C ILE A 341 14.07 -6.88 -11.68
N ARG A 342 15.13 -7.62 -11.32
CA ARG A 342 15.92 -7.35 -10.09
C ARG A 342 16.61 -6.00 -10.11
N PHE A 343 17.12 -5.59 -11.26
CA PHE A 343 17.74 -4.28 -11.40
C PHE A 343 16.71 -3.15 -11.18
N LEU A 344 15.47 -3.35 -11.62
CA LEU A 344 14.38 -2.38 -11.45
C LEU A 344 13.71 -2.45 -10.07
N ALA A 345 13.76 -3.59 -9.38
CA ALA A 345 13.07 -3.81 -8.11
C ALA A 345 13.39 -2.78 -7.01
N PRO A 346 14.65 -2.37 -6.76
CA PRO A 346 14.97 -1.33 -5.79
C PRO A 346 14.24 -0.02 -6.03
N PHE A 347 13.88 0.29 -7.29
CA PHE A 347 13.20 1.52 -7.67
C PHE A 347 11.70 1.50 -7.39
N ARG A 348 11.12 0.32 -7.09
CA ARG A 348 9.69 0.15 -6.72
C ARG A 348 8.72 0.75 -7.73
N LEU A 349 9.15 0.82 -8.99
CA LEU A 349 8.36 1.38 -10.10
C LEU A 349 7.35 0.38 -10.65
N ILE A 350 7.56 -0.92 -10.42
CA ILE A 350 6.69 -2.01 -10.87
C ILE A 350 6.70 -3.06 -9.76
N ASN A 351 5.55 -3.27 -9.14
CA ASN A 351 5.45 -4.15 -7.97
C ASN A 351 4.48 -5.29 -8.25
N ALA A 352 4.30 -6.20 -7.30
CA ALA A 352 3.24 -7.19 -7.32
C ALA A 352 2.31 -6.96 -6.13
N TYR A 353 1.01 -7.21 -6.29
CA TYR A 353 0.00 -6.76 -5.31
C TYR A 353 -0.82 -7.88 -4.66
N GLY A 354 -0.39 -9.14 -4.68
CA GLY A 354 -1.11 -10.24 -4.00
C GLY A 354 -1.08 -10.16 -2.46
N VAL A 355 -2.25 -10.27 -1.81
CA VAL A 355 -2.43 -10.32 -0.33
C VAL A 355 -3.67 -11.14 0.10
N PHE A 356 -3.65 -11.62 1.35
CA PHE A 356 -4.72 -12.39 2.02
C PHE A 356 -5.15 -13.66 1.30
N PRO A 357 -4.37 -14.75 1.41
CA PRO A 357 -4.87 -16.03 0.95
C PRO A 357 -6.17 -16.39 1.71
N PRO A 358 -7.11 -17.12 1.08
CA PRO A 358 -8.21 -17.70 1.82
C PRO A 358 -7.66 -18.66 2.90
N GLU A 359 -8.41 -18.82 3.99
CA GLU A 359 -7.96 -19.54 5.20
C GLU A 359 -6.85 -18.83 6.01
N ALA A 360 -6.55 -17.55 5.75
CA ALA A 360 -5.60 -16.74 6.52
C ALA A 360 -6.05 -16.38 7.96
N LEU A 361 -6.97 -17.15 8.55
CA LEU A 361 -7.04 -17.15 10.00
C LEU A 361 -5.67 -17.61 10.50
N PRO A 362 -5.01 -16.86 11.40
CA PRO A 362 -3.91 -17.43 12.15
C PRO A 362 -4.47 -18.69 12.80
N GLN A 363 -3.99 -19.88 12.42
CA GLN A 363 -4.36 -21.11 13.13
C GLN A 363 -4.09 -20.96 14.64
N VAL A 364 -3.15 -20.06 14.98
CA VAL A 364 -2.83 -19.60 16.31
C VAL A 364 -2.88 -18.07 16.36
N ARG A 365 -3.75 -17.52 17.21
CA ARG A 365 -3.75 -16.08 17.53
C ARG A 365 -3.07 -15.86 18.87
N SER A 366 -1.91 -15.22 18.85
CA SER A 366 -1.26 -14.74 20.08
C SER A 366 -1.93 -13.44 20.52
N THR A 367 -2.50 -13.41 21.72
CA THR A 367 -3.12 -12.22 22.30
C THR A 367 -2.44 -11.88 23.62
N VAL A 368 -2.08 -10.60 23.79
CA VAL A 368 -1.59 -10.10 25.07
C VAL A 368 -2.77 -9.92 26.00
N VAL A 369 -2.76 -10.62 27.14
CA VAL A 369 -3.78 -10.48 28.17
C VAL A 369 -3.26 -9.58 29.28
N PHE A 370 -3.97 -8.50 29.52
CA PHE A 370 -3.73 -7.61 30.66
C PHE A 370 -4.55 -8.11 31.84
N GLN A 371 -3.88 -8.48 32.93
CA GLN A 371 -4.52 -8.81 34.21
C GLN A 371 -4.15 -7.76 35.23
N GLY A 372 -5.16 -7.13 35.83
CA GLY A 372 -5.01 -6.23 36.96
C GLY A 372 -5.62 -6.85 38.22
N SER A 373 -4.96 -6.67 39.37
CA SER A 373 -5.53 -7.00 40.68
C SER A 373 -5.57 -5.76 41.57
N ASP A 374 -6.61 -5.67 42.41
CA ASP A 374 -6.81 -4.62 43.41
C ASP A 374 -6.01 -4.90 44.68
N ASP A 375 -5.67 -6.18 44.94
CA ASP A 375 -5.01 -6.64 46.15
C ASP A 375 -3.54 -7.05 45.96
N GLY A 376 -3.01 -6.91 44.73
CA GLY A 376 -1.63 -7.31 44.39
C GLY A 376 -1.41 -8.81 44.28
N SER A 377 -2.41 -9.65 44.58
CA SER A 377 -2.38 -11.08 44.33
C SER A 377 -2.92 -11.37 42.92
N LEU A 378 -2.02 -11.78 42.03
CA LEU A 378 -2.39 -12.23 40.69
C LEU A 378 -2.81 -13.70 40.81
N GLY A 379 -4.12 -13.95 40.88
CA GLY A 379 -4.66 -15.31 40.80
C GLY A 379 -4.24 -16.01 39.50
N SER A 380 -4.21 -17.34 39.51
CA SER A 380 -3.92 -18.14 38.32
C SER A 380 -4.81 -17.72 37.13
N PRO A 381 -4.26 -17.61 35.90
CA PRO A 381 -4.99 -17.11 34.75
C PRO A 381 -6.28 -17.91 34.53
N LYS A 382 -7.42 -17.25 34.71
CA LYS A 382 -8.71 -17.82 34.30
C LYS A 382 -8.85 -17.61 32.80
N ALA A 383 -9.03 -18.70 32.05
CA ALA A 383 -9.33 -18.64 30.63
C ALA A 383 -10.56 -17.77 30.40
N VAL A 384 -10.36 -16.61 29.76
CA VAL A 384 -11.47 -15.76 29.32
C VAL A 384 -12.05 -16.43 28.08
N GLY A 385 -13.26 -16.98 28.20
CA GLY A 385 -14.05 -17.42 27.04
C GLY A 385 -14.00 -18.90 26.65
N GLY A 386 -13.74 -19.84 27.57
CA GLY A 386 -14.02 -21.27 27.33
C GLY A 386 -13.14 -21.98 26.29
N HIS A 387 -12.17 -21.30 25.68
CA HIS A 387 -11.19 -21.91 24.80
C HIS A 387 -9.97 -22.40 25.59
N PRO A 388 -9.44 -23.61 25.30
CA PRO A 388 -8.22 -24.09 25.93
C PRO A 388 -7.04 -23.19 25.53
N SER A 389 -6.46 -22.49 26.50
CA SER A 389 -5.27 -21.65 26.32
C SER A 389 -4.01 -22.44 26.67
N VAL A 390 -3.01 -22.47 25.78
CA VAL A 390 -1.66 -22.93 26.12
C VAL A 390 -0.86 -21.71 26.56
N SER A 391 -0.39 -21.70 27.80
CA SER A 391 0.47 -20.63 28.31
C SER A 391 1.90 -20.81 27.78
N SER A 392 2.38 -19.85 27.00
CA SER A 392 3.80 -19.75 26.64
C SER A 392 4.64 -19.29 27.85
N PRO A 393 5.83 -19.85 28.11
CA PRO A 393 6.67 -19.46 29.26
C PRO A 393 7.22 -18.02 29.22
N MET A 394 7.02 -17.27 28.13
CA MET A 394 7.47 -15.88 28.02
C MET A 394 6.50 -14.92 28.71
N GLY A 395 6.49 -14.93 30.04
CA GLY A 395 5.91 -13.85 30.83
C GLY A 395 6.87 -12.66 30.87
N MET A 396 6.47 -11.51 30.32
CA MET A 396 7.14 -10.25 30.68
C MET A 396 6.66 -9.87 32.08
N GLY A 397 7.58 -9.89 33.05
CA GLY A 397 7.30 -9.63 34.46
C GLY A 397 6.47 -8.36 34.69
N GLY A 398 5.71 -8.35 35.78
CA GLY A 398 4.71 -7.33 36.08
C GLY A 398 5.25 -5.89 35.99
N VAL A 399 4.53 -5.04 35.27
CA VAL A 399 4.85 -3.62 35.09
C VAL A 399 3.85 -2.78 35.90
N TYR A 400 4.35 -1.85 36.70
CA TYR A 400 3.50 -0.92 37.44
C TYR A 400 2.96 0.16 36.49
N HIS A 401 1.64 0.19 36.27
CA HIS A 401 1.01 1.11 35.33
C HIS A 401 0.62 2.41 36.04
N GLN A 402 1.43 3.46 35.88
CA GLN A 402 1.31 4.73 36.61
C GLN A 402 -0.07 5.41 36.48
N THR A 403 -0.75 5.28 35.34
CA THR A 403 -2.08 5.90 35.12
C THR A 403 -3.22 5.16 35.82
N LEU A 404 -3.06 3.87 36.10
CA LEU A 404 -4.11 3.02 36.69
C LEU A 404 -3.86 2.74 38.17
N GLY A 405 -2.69 3.11 38.71
CA GLY A 405 -2.31 2.87 40.11
C GLY A 405 -2.26 1.39 40.49
N ARG A 406 -2.08 0.48 39.52
CA ARG A 406 -2.20 -0.98 39.70
C ARG A 406 -1.03 -1.73 39.05
N TYR A 407 -0.73 -2.89 39.60
CA TYR A 407 0.20 -3.85 39.01
C TYR A 407 -0.48 -4.58 37.86
N VAL A 408 0.17 -4.61 36.69
CA VAL A 408 -0.33 -5.29 35.49
C VAL A 408 0.65 -6.39 35.11
N ASN A 409 0.17 -7.63 35.02
CA ASN A 409 0.96 -8.74 34.49
C ASN A 409 0.70 -8.87 32.98
N LEU A 410 1.79 -9.04 32.21
CA LEU A 410 1.75 -9.22 30.77
C LEU A 410 2.02 -10.70 30.45
N GLN A 411 0.97 -11.41 30.05
CA GLN A 411 1.08 -12.77 29.56
C GLN A 411 0.65 -12.86 28.11
N THR A 412 1.45 -13.56 27.31
CA THR A 412 1.12 -13.93 25.94
C THR A 412 0.38 -15.26 25.98
N LEU A 413 -0.89 -15.28 25.56
CA LEU A 413 -1.66 -16.51 25.39
C LEU A 413 -1.80 -16.86 23.92
N GLU A 414 -1.66 -18.15 23.62
CA GLU A 414 -1.94 -18.72 22.31
C GLU A 414 -3.33 -19.36 22.31
N PHE A 415 -4.18 -18.91 21.40
CA PHE A 415 -5.51 -19.48 21.18
C PHE A 415 -5.54 -20.19 19.82
N PHE A 416 -6.01 -21.43 19.81
CA PHE A 416 -6.28 -22.20 18.59
C PHE A 416 -7.74 -21.99 18.19
N SER A 417 -8.01 -21.62 16.94
CA SER A 417 -9.37 -21.70 16.41
C SER A 417 -9.69 -23.17 16.11
N GLY A 418 -10.63 -23.75 16.85
CA GLY A 418 -11.15 -25.09 16.56
C GLY A 418 -11.84 -25.13 15.19
N ALA A 419 -11.71 -26.28 14.52
CA ALA A 419 -12.25 -26.60 13.20
C ALA A 419 -13.76 -26.42 13.05
#